data_AF-A0ABC8BZN4-F1
#
_entry.id   AF-A0ABC8BZN4-F1
#
_cell.length_a   1.000
_cell.length_b   1.000
_cell.length_c   1.000
_cell.angle_alpha   90.00
_cell.angle_beta   90.00
_cell.angle_gamma   90.00
#
_symmetry.space_group_name_H-M   'P 1'
#
loop_
_entity.id
_entity.type
_entity.pdbx_description
1 polymer ?
#
loop_
_entity_poly.entity_id
_entity_poly.type
_entity_poly.pdbx_seq_one_letter_code
_entity_poly.pdbx_strand_id
1 'polypeptide(L)'
;MAHNGLDISQPDHTLDLADTALDVAKGHAGPGILSMLVICRARALAHAGQGAEAVAEVRRAQDLAVRGEGDEMPYWLTLSGTPRAAVDTHAAKIFRVLRDHSNAEKQYAAAARSYGSTNGGSLSRITALSLAAQGREQAAQGHLEMACRTWEKAIGGFEGVYSDRAVKQVAGIRRRLAVFERRGVGAAVQLDERARSWQVAHA
;
A
#
# COMPACT_ATOMS: atom_id res chain seq x y z
N MET A 1 -10.62 11.90 -1.15
CA MET A 1 -10.05 12.03 0.21
C MET A 1 -8.77 12.87 0.14
N ALA A 2 -8.42 13.63 1.18
CA ALA A 2 -7.27 14.54 1.22
C ALA A 2 -5.95 13.90 0.74
N HIS A 3 -5.75 12.61 1.00
CA HIS A 3 -4.56 11.88 0.57
C HIS A 3 -4.38 11.77 -0.95
N ASN A 4 -5.41 12.03 -1.76
CA ASN A 4 -5.29 12.06 -3.22
C ASN A 4 -4.37 13.21 -3.67
N GLY A 5 -4.34 14.33 -2.95
CA GLY A 5 -3.39 15.44 -3.18
C GLY A 5 -1.94 14.98 -3.07
N LEU A 6 -1.65 14.14 -2.07
CA LEU A 6 -0.32 13.52 -1.90
C LEU A 6 0.04 12.57 -3.05
N ASP A 7 -0.95 11.82 -3.55
CA ASP A 7 -0.74 10.86 -4.64
C ASP A 7 -0.55 11.56 -6.02
N ILE A 8 -0.95 12.84 -6.16
CA ILE A 8 -0.71 13.69 -7.35
C ILE A 8 0.41 14.73 -7.16
N SER A 9 1.20 14.62 -6.09
CA SER A 9 2.31 15.55 -5.78
C SER A 9 1.88 17.01 -5.56
N GLN A 10 0.67 17.23 -5.06
CA GLN A 10 0.19 18.52 -4.55
C GLN A 10 -0.08 18.40 -3.04
N PRO A 11 0.97 18.34 -2.20
CA PRO A 11 0.82 18.18 -0.76
C PRO A 11 0.35 19.46 -0.07
N ASP A 12 0.48 20.60 -0.74
CA ASP A 12 0.13 21.92 -0.20
C ASP A 12 -1.33 21.91 0.29
N HIS A 13 -1.54 22.28 1.55
CA HIS A 13 -2.83 22.24 2.26
C HIS A 13 -3.40 20.86 2.61
N THR A 14 -2.71 19.75 2.31
CA THR A 14 -3.22 18.41 2.65
C THR A 14 -3.33 18.19 4.16
N LEU A 15 -2.43 18.79 4.95
CA LEU A 15 -2.49 18.72 6.41
C LEU A 15 -3.69 19.51 6.96
N ASP A 16 -3.85 20.77 6.55
CA ASP A 16 -4.96 21.63 6.97
C ASP A 16 -6.33 21.00 6.63
N LEU A 17 -6.43 20.41 5.44
CA LEU A 17 -7.64 19.70 5.01
C LEU A 17 -7.90 18.45 5.86
N ALA A 18 -6.85 17.71 6.23
CA ALA A 18 -6.99 16.53 7.09
C ALA A 18 -7.39 16.91 8.52
N ASP A 19 -6.84 18.00 9.05
CA ASP A 19 -7.20 18.54 10.37
C ASP A 19 -8.65 19.02 10.39
N THR A 20 -9.06 19.80 9.39
CA THR A 20 -10.45 20.27 9.25
C THR A 20 -11.43 19.10 9.14
N ALA A 21 -11.10 18.06 8.36
CA ALA A 21 -11.94 16.89 8.21
C ALA A 21 -12.10 16.12 9.53
N LEU A 22 -11.04 16.02 10.34
CA LEU A 22 -11.11 15.39 11.65
C LEU A 22 -11.93 16.21 12.64
N ASP A 23 -11.80 17.53 12.63
CA ASP A 23 -12.59 18.42 13.48
C ASP A 23 -14.10 18.31 13.19
N VAL A 24 -14.48 18.26 11.92
CA VAL A 24 -15.88 18.05 11.51
C VAL A 24 -16.39 16.65 11.92
N ALA A 25 -15.54 15.62 11.83
CA ALA A 25 -15.94 14.25 12.15
C ALA A 25 -16.03 13.96 13.65
N LYS A 26 -15.45 14.80 14.52
CA LYS A 26 -15.52 14.63 15.99
C LYS A 26 -16.98 14.58 16.43
N GLY A 27 -17.34 13.51 17.14
CA GLY A 27 -18.69 13.28 17.65
C GLY A 27 -19.72 12.79 16.62
N HIS A 28 -19.38 12.75 15.33
CA HIS A 28 -20.30 12.39 14.25
C HIS A 28 -19.94 11.10 13.51
N ALA A 29 -18.68 10.65 13.61
CA ALA A 29 -18.18 9.47 12.90
C ALA A 29 -17.84 8.32 13.85
N GLY A 30 -18.21 7.10 13.46
CA GLY A 30 -17.81 5.87 14.14
C GLY A 30 -16.31 5.56 14.01
N PRO A 31 -15.77 4.65 14.84
CA PRO A 31 -14.34 4.32 14.84
C PRO A 31 -13.79 3.91 13.46
N GLY A 32 -14.55 3.15 12.67
CA GLY A 32 -14.13 2.73 11.33
C GLY A 32 -13.86 3.92 10.39
N ILE A 33 -14.77 4.90 10.35
CA ILE A 33 -14.62 6.12 9.55
C ILE A 33 -13.48 6.99 10.11
N LEU A 34 -13.41 7.15 11.43
CA LEU A 34 -12.35 7.94 12.07
C LEU A 34 -10.96 7.36 11.76
N SER A 35 -10.80 6.03 11.72
CA SER A 35 -9.52 5.39 11.36
C SER A 35 -9.01 5.86 10.00
N MET A 36 -9.91 6.04 9.04
CA MET A 36 -9.62 6.43 7.67
C MET A 36 -9.26 7.92 7.55
N LEU A 37 -9.87 8.77 8.37
CA LEU A 37 -9.50 10.19 8.45
C LEU A 37 -8.15 10.36 9.15
N VAL A 38 -7.94 9.66 10.27
CA VAL A 38 -6.70 9.70 11.04
C VAL A 38 -5.50 9.22 10.20
N ILE A 39 -5.63 8.12 9.45
CA ILE A 39 -4.53 7.66 8.61
C ILE A 39 -4.23 8.60 7.44
N CYS A 40 -5.22 9.37 6.96
CA CYS A 40 -4.97 10.44 5.99
C CYS A 40 -4.15 11.58 6.59
N ARG A 41 -4.47 12.00 7.82
CA ARG A 41 -3.66 12.97 8.58
C ARG A 41 -2.23 12.46 8.79
N ALA A 42 -2.07 11.20 9.19
CA ALA A 42 -0.76 10.57 9.37
C ALA A 42 0.10 10.64 8.09
N ARG A 43 -0.50 10.46 6.90
CA ARG A 43 0.19 10.66 5.63
C ARG A 43 0.63 12.10 5.43
N ALA A 44 -0.25 13.07 5.70
CA ALA A 44 0.08 14.48 5.55
C ALA A 44 1.26 14.88 6.46
N LEU A 45 1.22 14.48 7.73
CA LEU A 45 2.31 14.70 8.70
C LEU A 45 3.64 14.10 8.21
N ALA A 46 3.63 12.87 7.70
CA ALA A 46 4.84 12.22 7.20
C ALA A 46 5.45 12.99 6.02
N HIS A 47 4.62 13.51 5.11
CA HIS A 47 5.08 14.32 3.98
C HIS A 47 5.52 15.73 4.41
N ALA A 48 5.00 16.27 5.51
CA ALA A 48 5.43 17.52 6.12
C ALA A 48 6.70 17.39 6.98
N GLY A 49 7.30 16.19 7.06
CA GLY A 49 8.50 15.94 7.87
C GLY A 49 8.22 15.72 9.38
N GLN A 50 6.96 15.66 9.79
CA GLN A 50 6.52 15.45 11.17
C GLN A 50 6.41 13.95 11.47
N GLY A 51 7.56 13.26 11.45
CA GLY A 51 7.63 11.80 11.48
C GLY A 51 7.14 11.18 12.79
N ALA A 52 7.44 11.78 13.94
CA ALA A 52 7.02 11.25 15.24
C ALA A 52 5.50 11.34 15.40
N GLU A 53 4.90 12.47 15.02
CA GLU A 53 3.45 12.68 15.02
C GLU A 53 2.77 11.74 14.02
N ALA A 54 3.35 11.56 12.82
CA ALA A 54 2.83 10.61 11.83
C ALA A 54 2.75 9.18 12.38
N VAL A 55 3.79 8.71 13.09
CA VAL A 55 3.81 7.38 13.70
C VAL A 55 2.78 7.26 14.83
N ALA A 56 2.60 8.31 15.63
CA ALA A 56 1.56 8.33 16.66
C ALA A 56 0.15 8.21 16.04
N GLU A 57 -0.12 8.94 14.95
CA GLU A 57 -1.40 8.86 14.25
C GLU A 57 -1.61 7.53 13.52
N VAL A 58 -0.53 6.88 13.02
CA VAL A 58 -0.63 5.49 12.50
C VAL A 58 -1.15 4.55 13.58
N ARG A 59 -0.58 4.61 14.80
CA ARG A 59 -1.01 3.76 15.92
C ARG A 59 -2.47 4.02 16.31
N ARG A 60 -2.87 5.30 16.35
CA ARG A 60 -4.25 5.69 16.62
C ARG A 60 -5.21 5.21 15.55
N ALA A 61 -4.85 5.31 14.27
CA ALA A 61 -5.66 4.77 13.18
C ALA A 61 -5.85 3.26 13.29
N GLN A 62 -4.79 2.52 13.65
CA GLN A 62 -4.87 1.07 13.84
C GLN A 62 -5.79 0.68 15.01
N ASP A 63 -5.71 1.38 16.14
CA ASP A 63 -6.65 1.18 17.28
C ASP A 63 -8.10 1.42 16.85
N LEU A 64 -8.36 2.55 16.18
CA LEU A 64 -9.69 2.90 15.68
C LEU A 64 -10.22 1.88 14.67
N ALA A 65 -9.35 1.36 13.79
CA ALA A 65 -9.73 0.36 12.80
C ALA A 65 -10.14 -0.97 13.45
N VAL A 66 -9.44 -1.39 14.52
CA VAL A 66 -9.82 -2.58 15.31
C VAL A 66 -11.15 -2.34 16.03
N ARG A 67 -11.32 -1.18 16.66
CA ARG A 67 -12.55 -0.84 17.38
C ARG A 67 -13.77 -0.66 16.48
N GLY A 68 -13.55 -0.33 15.21
CA GLY A 68 -14.60 -0.22 14.19
C GLY A 68 -14.80 -1.49 13.36
N GLU A 69 -14.24 -2.63 13.77
CA GLU A 69 -14.55 -3.90 13.13
C GLU A 69 -16.04 -4.22 13.30
N GLY A 70 -16.76 -4.35 12.19
CA GLY A 70 -18.21 -4.58 12.17
C GLY A 70 -19.07 -3.32 12.02
N ASP A 71 -18.47 -2.12 12.04
CA ASP A 71 -19.18 -0.88 11.72
C ASP A 71 -19.79 -0.96 10.31
N GLU A 72 -21.02 -0.47 10.15
CA GLU A 72 -21.58 -0.25 8.82
C GLU A 72 -20.84 0.90 8.15
N MET A 73 -20.06 0.57 7.12
CA MET A 73 -19.27 1.54 6.40
C MET A 73 -20.06 2.07 5.19
N PRO A 74 -20.02 3.38 4.92
CA PRO A 74 -20.55 3.92 3.68
C PRO A 74 -19.96 3.18 2.47
N TYR A 75 -20.81 2.87 1.48
CA TYR A 75 -20.41 2.07 0.31
C TYR A 75 -19.13 2.55 -0.37
N TRP A 76 -18.94 3.86 -0.51
CA TRP A 76 -17.75 4.43 -1.14
C TRP A 76 -16.44 4.06 -0.40
N LEU A 77 -16.50 3.77 0.90
CA LEU A 77 -15.34 3.39 1.71
C LEU A 77 -15.04 1.89 1.63
N THR A 78 -16.06 1.05 1.40
CA THR A 78 -15.89 -0.40 1.23
C THR A 78 -15.21 -0.77 -0.09
N LEU A 79 -15.23 0.13 -1.09
CA LEU A 79 -14.51 -0.04 -2.37
C LEU A 79 -12.99 -0.19 -2.20
N SER A 80 -12.44 0.28 -1.07
CA SER A 80 -11.02 0.15 -0.73
C SER A 80 -10.73 -1.07 0.17
N GLY A 81 -11.71 -1.94 0.36
CA GLY A 81 -11.72 -3.07 1.30
C GLY A 81 -12.10 -2.65 2.72
N THR A 82 -11.69 -3.44 3.70
CA THR A 82 -11.96 -3.14 5.12
C THR A 82 -11.15 -1.92 5.58
N PRO A 83 -11.65 -1.15 6.58
CA PRO A 83 -10.87 -0.05 7.18
C PRO A 83 -9.47 -0.49 7.62
N ARG A 84 -9.37 -1.69 8.22
CA ARG A 84 -8.11 -2.28 8.64
C ARG A 84 -7.12 -2.47 7.47
N ALA A 85 -7.55 -3.09 6.38
CA ALA A 85 -6.69 -3.31 5.22
C ALA A 85 -6.23 -2.00 4.56
N ALA A 86 -7.13 -1.01 4.51
CA ALA A 86 -6.82 0.31 3.99
C ALA A 86 -5.84 1.07 4.90
N VAL A 87 -6.04 1.03 6.22
CA VAL A 87 -5.12 1.60 7.22
C VAL A 87 -3.73 0.99 7.09
N ASP A 88 -3.62 -0.34 7.00
CA ASP A 88 -2.33 -1.02 6.83
C ASP A 88 -1.62 -0.58 5.54
N THR A 89 -2.36 -0.45 4.43
CA THR A 89 -1.80 0.03 3.15
C THR A 89 -1.26 1.46 3.27
N HIS A 90 -1.98 2.35 3.97
CA HIS A 90 -1.55 3.72 4.16
C HIS A 90 -0.40 3.83 5.17
N ALA A 91 -0.42 3.05 6.26
CA ALA A 91 0.68 2.91 7.20
C ALA A 91 1.97 2.48 6.49
N ALA A 92 1.88 1.50 5.59
CA ALA A 92 3.02 1.08 4.78
C ALA A 92 3.60 2.22 3.93
N LYS A 93 2.73 3.02 3.28
CA LYS A 93 3.16 4.19 2.51
C LYS A 93 3.83 5.25 3.39
N ILE A 94 3.35 5.45 4.61
CA ILE A 94 3.93 6.37 5.60
C ILE A 94 5.33 5.91 5.99
N PHE A 95 5.49 4.66 6.42
CA PHE A 95 6.80 4.12 6.79
C PHE A 95 7.79 4.16 5.62
N ARG A 96 7.34 3.95 4.39
CA ARG A 96 8.17 4.13 3.19
C ARG A 96 8.65 5.57 3.01
N VAL A 97 7.80 6.58 3.24
CA VAL A 97 8.19 8.00 3.21
C VAL A 97 9.23 8.28 4.29
N LEU A 98 9.05 7.71 5.48
CA LEU A 98 9.97 7.79 6.62
C LEU A 98 11.22 6.91 6.46
N ARG A 99 11.39 6.21 5.32
CA ARG A 99 12.50 5.27 5.04
C ARG A 99 12.61 4.08 6.00
N ASP A 100 11.55 3.80 6.76
CA ASP A 100 11.43 2.61 7.60
C ASP A 100 10.90 1.44 6.76
N HIS A 101 11.79 0.87 5.95
CA HIS A 101 11.44 -0.21 5.02
C HIS A 101 10.96 -1.48 5.73
N SER A 102 11.45 -1.76 6.94
CA SER A 102 11.04 -2.94 7.70
C SER A 102 9.59 -2.84 8.17
N ASN A 103 9.18 -1.68 8.72
CA ASN A 103 7.78 -1.50 9.07
C ASN A 103 6.89 -1.36 7.84
N ALA A 104 7.37 -0.72 6.76
CA ALA A 104 6.62 -0.67 5.50
C ALA A 104 6.31 -2.07 4.94
N GLU A 105 7.29 -2.98 4.94
CA GLU A 105 7.10 -4.38 4.55
C GLU A 105 6.02 -5.07 5.38
N LYS A 106 6.11 -4.98 6.72
CA LYS A 106 5.16 -5.63 7.64
C LYS A 106 3.72 -5.19 7.38
N GLN A 107 3.53 -3.88 7.16
CA GLN A 107 2.22 -3.30 6.90
C GLN A 107 1.67 -3.70 5.52
N TYR A 108 2.50 -3.73 4.46
CA TYR A 108 2.06 -4.25 3.16
C TYR A 108 1.69 -5.73 3.22
N ALA A 109 2.43 -6.53 3.98
CA ALA A 109 2.12 -7.94 4.18
C ALA A 109 0.78 -8.15 4.93
N ALA A 110 0.50 -7.31 5.94
CA ALA A 110 -0.77 -7.32 6.67
C ALA A 110 -1.95 -6.95 5.75
N ALA A 111 -1.81 -5.87 4.97
CA ALA A 111 -2.80 -5.45 3.99
C ALA A 111 -3.08 -6.55 2.96
N ALA A 112 -2.04 -7.17 2.38
CA ALA A 112 -2.19 -8.25 1.40
C ALA A 112 -2.97 -9.46 1.97
N ARG A 113 -2.70 -9.85 3.23
CA ARG A 113 -3.47 -10.91 3.89
C ARG A 113 -4.93 -10.53 4.07
N SER A 114 -5.21 -9.31 4.53
CA SER A 114 -6.58 -8.85 4.77
C SER A 114 -7.39 -8.72 3.48
N TYR A 115 -6.78 -8.27 2.39
CA TYR A 115 -7.45 -8.22 1.09
C TYR A 115 -7.69 -9.61 0.50
N GLY A 116 -6.71 -10.52 0.62
CA GLY A 116 -6.80 -11.89 0.12
C GLY A 116 -7.91 -12.72 0.78
N SER A 117 -8.25 -12.43 2.04
CA SER A 117 -9.34 -13.09 2.75
C SER A 117 -10.73 -12.50 2.48
N THR A 118 -10.82 -11.38 1.77
CA THR A 118 -12.08 -10.65 1.55
C THR A 118 -12.80 -11.11 0.27
N ASN A 119 -14.12 -11.33 0.36
CA ASN A 119 -15.04 -11.51 -0.77
C ASN A 119 -14.58 -12.53 -1.85
N GLY A 120 -14.05 -13.68 -1.43
CA GLY A 120 -13.70 -14.78 -2.34
C GLY A 120 -12.63 -14.43 -3.40
N GLY A 121 -11.78 -13.43 -3.13
CA GLY A 121 -10.72 -13.03 -4.07
C GLY A 121 -11.08 -11.85 -4.99
N SER A 122 -12.23 -11.20 -4.81
CA SER A 122 -12.61 -10.02 -5.63
C SER A 122 -11.66 -8.83 -5.50
N LEU A 123 -10.82 -8.80 -4.45
CA LEU A 123 -9.75 -7.81 -4.26
C LEU A 123 -8.37 -8.30 -4.73
N SER A 124 -8.31 -9.32 -5.61
CA SER A 124 -7.07 -9.90 -6.15
C SER A 124 -6.07 -8.85 -6.65
N ARG A 125 -6.55 -7.86 -7.41
CA ARG A 125 -5.73 -6.73 -7.90
C ARG A 125 -5.12 -5.92 -6.75
N ILE A 126 -5.87 -5.62 -5.70
CA ILE A 126 -5.37 -4.81 -4.58
C ILE A 126 -4.36 -5.64 -3.76
N THR A 127 -4.65 -6.92 -3.54
CA THR A 127 -3.69 -7.87 -2.94
C THR A 127 -2.38 -7.91 -3.73
N ALA A 128 -2.44 -8.04 -5.05
CA ALA A 128 -1.27 -8.05 -5.93
C ALA A 128 -0.48 -6.73 -5.89
N LEU A 129 -1.16 -5.59 -5.82
CA LEU A 129 -0.52 -4.29 -5.63
C LEU A 129 0.21 -4.19 -4.28
N SER A 130 -0.38 -4.70 -3.20
CA SER A 130 0.25 -4.76 -1.89
C SER A 130 1.46 -5.67 -1.87
N LEU A 131 1.41 -6.84 -2.52
CA LEU A 131 2.55 -7.74 -2.68
C LEU A 131 3.67 -7.09 -3.52
N ALA A 132 3.34 -6.42 -4.63
CA ALA A 132 4.31 -5.71 -5.45
C ALA A 132 5.06 -4.62 -4.64
N ALA A 133 4.33 -3.91 -3.79
CA ALA A 133 4.89 -2.91 -2.88
C ALA A 133 5.71 -3.57 -1.75
N GLN A 134 5.24 -4.66 -1.15
CA GLN A 134 6.00 -5.43 -0.16
C GLN A 134 7.37 -5.86 -0.71
N GLY A 135 7.40 -6.45 -1.91
CA GLY A 135 8.66 -6.88 -2.54
C GLY A 135 9.62 -5.71 -2.80
N ARG A 136 9.10 -4.50 -3.06
CA ARG A 136 9.92 -3.28 -3.16
C ARG A 136 10.63 -2.98 -1.84
N GLU A 137 9.89 -3.04 -0.73
CA GLU A 137 10.46 -2.76 0.59
C GLU A 137 11.45 -3.88 1.01
N GLN A 138 11.20 -5.12 0.62
CA GLN A 138 12.15 -6.24 0.81
C GLN A 138 13.45 -6.01 0.04
N ALA A 139 13.37 -5.62 -1.24
CA ALA A 139 14.54 -5.31 -2.05
C ALA A 139 15.31 -4.08 -1.53
N ALA A 140 14.61 -3.08 -1.00
CA ALA A 140 15.24 -1.90 -0.39
C ALA A 140 16.06 -2.24 0.87
N GLN A 141 15.71 -3.34 1.56
CA GLN A 141 16.46 -3.88 2.69
C GLN A 141 17.59 -4.83 2.27
N GLY A 142 17.76 -5.10 0.96
CA GLY A 142 18.75 -6.06 0.45
C GLY A 142 18.27 -7.52 0.42
N HIS A 143 17.01 -7.80 0.75
CA HIS A 143 16.45 -9.16 0.75
C HIS A 143 15.94 -9.56 -0.65
N LEU A 144 16.83 -9.66 -1.64
CA LEU A 144 16.47 -9.83 -3.05
C LEU A 144 15.69 -11.12 -3.33
N GLU A 145 16.13 -12.27 -2.83
CA GLU A 145 15.49 -13.56 -3.09
C GLU A 145 14.08 -13.59 -2.50
N MET A 146 13.90 -12.96 -1.34
CA MET A 146 12.60 -12.80 -0.72
C MET A 146 11.71 -11.86 -1.53
N ALA A 147 12.26 -10.75 -2.01
CA ALA A 147 11.56 -9.84 -2.92
C ALA A 147 11.12 -10.55 -4.19
N CYS A 148 11.97 -11.39 -4.79
CA CYS A 148 11.63 -12.15 -5.99
C CYS A 148 10.45 -13.09 -5.77
N ARG A 149 10.44 -13.87 -4.67
CA ARG A 149 9.31 -14.74 -4.32
C ARG A 149 8.01 -13.96 -4.10
N THR A 150 8.10 -12.80 -3.48
CA THR A 150 6.95 -11.91 -3.25
C THR A 150 6.42 -11.34 -4.57
N TRP A 151 7.32 -10.90 -5.45
CA TRP A 151 6.97 -10.35 -6.76
C TRP A 151 6.42 -11.39 -7.71
N GLU A 152 6.87 -12.63 -7.65
CA GLU A 152 6.28 -13.73 -8.41
C GLU A 152 4.78 -13.88 -8.10
N LYS A 153 4.42 -13.88 -6.80
CA LYS A 153 3.01 -13.89 -6.37
C LYS A 153 2.25 -12.65 -6.84
N ALA A 154 2.89 -11.48 -6.82
CA ALA A 154 2.28 -10.25 -7.31
C ALA A 154 1.97 -10.31 -8.81
N ILE A 155 2.92 -10.80 -9.63
CA ILE A 155 2.74 -10.95 -11.08
C ILE A 155 1.62 -11.95 -11.39
N GLY A 156 1.59 -13.10 -10.70
CA GLY A 156 0.48 -14.05 -10.81
C GLY A 156 -0.87 -13.42 -10.47
N GLY A 157 -0.93 -12.60 -9.43
CA GLY A 157 -2.13 -11.84 -9.06
C GLY A 157 -2.54 -10.73 -10.03
N PHE A 158 -1.69 -10.36 -11.00
CA PHE A 158 -2.01 -9.44 -12.08
C PHE A 158 -2.48 -10.13 -13.36
N GLU A 159 -2.48 -11.46 -13.44
CA GLU A 159 -2.98 -12.19 -14.62
C GLU A 159 -4.46 -11.84 -14.87
N GLY A 160 -4.78 -11.43 -16.10
CA GLY A 160 -6.13 -10.99 -16.49
C GLY A 160 -6.51 -9.59 -16.00
N VAL A 161 -5.59 -8.85 -15.36
CA VAL A 161 -5.82 -7.49 -14.87
C VAL A 161 -5.28 -6.45 -15.86
N TYR A 162 -6.18 -5.78 -16.59
CA TYR A 162 -5.84 -4.64 -17.44
C TYR A 162 -5.85 -3.34 -16.62
N SER A 163 -4.68 -2.97 -16.08
CA SER A 163 -4.52 -1.76 -15.28
C SER A 163 -3.17 -1.10 -15.52
N ASP A 164 -3.18 0.20 -15.86
CA ASP A 164 -1.97 1.03 -15.96
C ASP A 164 -1.12 0.93 -14.67
N ARG A 165 -1.77 0.83 -13.50
CA ARG A 165 -1.06 0.66 -12.23
C ARG A 165 -0.32 -0.68 -12.15
N ALA A 166 -0.91 -1.77 -12.65
CA ALA A 166 -0.24 -3.08 -12.71
C ALA A 166 0.94 -3.04 -13.68
N VAL A 167 0.75 -2.47 -14.88
CA VAL A 167 1.83 -2.26 -15.86
C VAL A 167 3.00 -1.48 -15.26
N LYS A 168 2.71 -0.38 -14.54
CA LYS A 168 3.73 0.41 -13.84
C LYS A 168 4.43 -0.36 -12.72
N GLN A 169 3.72 -1.22 -11.99
CA GLN A 169 4.35 -2.09 -10.98
C GLN A 169 5.31 -3.08 -11.64
N VAL A 170 4.86 -3.82 -12.66
CA VAL A 170 5.69 -4.82 -13.35
C VAL A 170 6.92 -4.17 -14.01
N ALA A 171 6.74 -3.04 -14.70
CA ALA A 171 7.87 -2.28 -15.23
C ALA A 171 8.84 -1.81 -14.12
N GLY A 172 8.31 -1.44 -12.95
CA GLY A 172 9.11 -1.07 -11.79
C GLY A 172 9.89 -2.23 -11.17
N ILE A 173 9.33 -3.45 -11.18
CA ILE A 173 10.01 -4.68 -10.75
C ILE A 173 11.21 -4.93 -11.67
N ARG A 174 10.98 -4.97 -12.99
CA ARG A 174 12.03 -5.20 -14.00
C ARG A 174 13.19 -4.22 -13.87
N ARG A 175 12.91 -2.92 -13.70
CA ARG A 175 13.95 -1.90 -13.47
C ARG A 175 14.83 -2.19 -12.24
N ARG A 176 14.26 -2.76 -11.18
CA ARG A 176 15.00 -3.13 -9.96
C ARG A 176 15.83 -4.40 -10.15
N LEU A 177 15.32 -5.36 -10.93
CA LEU A 177 16.02 -6.61 -11.23
C LEU A 177 17.22 -6.41 -12.15
N ALA A 178 17.19 -5.41 -13.04
CA ALA A 178 18.18 -5.21 -14.10
C ALA A 178 19.66 -5.22 -13.64
N VAL A 179 19.97 -4.70 -12.44
CA VAL A 179 21.35 -4.73 -11.90
C VAL A 179 21.76 -6.15 -11.50
N PHE A 180 20.83 -6.94 -10.97
CA PHE A 180 21.08 -8.30 -10.50
C PHE A 180 21.07 -9.32 -11.63
N GLU A 181 20.24 -9.09 -12.64
CA GLU A 181 20.25 -9.86 -13.90
C GLU A 181 21.61 -9.75 -14.59
N ARG A 182 22.16 -8.54 -14.73
CA ARG A 182 23.52 -8.32 -15.30
C ARG A 182 24.63 -8.99 -14.50
N ARG A 183 24.40 -9.31 -13.23
CA ARG A 183 25.33 -10.04 -12.35
C ARG A 183 25.08 -11.55 -12.35
N GLY A 184 24.13 -12.06 -13.13
CA GLY A 184 23.81 -13.48 -13.24
C GLY A 184 23.05 -14.05 -12.04
N VAL A 185 22.33 -13.22 -11.26
CA VAL A 185 21.55 -13.72 -10.13
C VAL A 185 20.33 -14.49 -10.64
N GLY A 186 20.32 -15.82 -10.49
CA GLY A 186 19.31 -16.70 -11.09
C GLY A 186 17.87 -16.33 -10.74
N ALA A 187 17.57 -16.01 -9.47
CA ALA A 187 16.23 -15.60 -9.05
C ALA A 187 15.76 -14.30 -9.72
N ALA A 188 16.68 -13.38 -10.06
CA ALA A 188 16.36 -12.15 -10.75
C ALA A 188 16.12 -12.39 -12.25
N VAL A 189 16.92 -13.26 -12.88
CA VAL A 189 16.77 -13.65 -14.29
C VAL A 189 15.40 -14.30 -14.53
N GLN A 190 15.07 -15.34 -13.74
CA GLN A 190 13.80 -16.06 -13.88
C GLN A 190 12.58 -15.14 -13.69
N LEU A 191 12.67 -14.21 -12.73
CA LEU A 191 11.57 -13.29 -12.49
C LEU A 191 11.45 -12.21 -13.58
N ASP A 192 12.55 -11.70 -14.15
CA ASP A 192 12.47 -10.76 -15.29
C ASP A 192 11.86 -11.43 -16.53
N GLU A 193 12.20 -12.70 -16.80
CA GLU A 193 11.58 -13.47 -17.88
C GLU A 193 10.07 -13.59 -17.69
N ARG A 194 9.60 -13.94 -16.49
CA ARG A 194 8.16 -14.00 -16.19
C ARG A 194 7.50 -12.62 -16.32
N ALA A 195 8.14 -11.57 -15.82
CA ALA A 195 7.64 -10.21 -15.92
C ALA A 195 7.54 -9.73 -17.38
N ARG A 196 8.48 -10.13 -18.23
CA ARG A 196 8.49 -9.83 -19.68
C ARG A 196 7.35 -10.55 -20.39
N SER A 197 7.15 -11.84 -20.12
CA SER A 197 6.04 -12.61 -20.67
C SER A 197 4.69 -12.01 -20.25
N TRP A 198 4.55 -11.60 -18.99
CA TRP A 198 3.35 -10.91 -18.52
C TRP A 198 3.11 -9.61 -19.31
N GLN A 199 4.15 -8.79 -19.52
CA GLN A 199 4.03 -7.54 -20.26
C GLN A 199 3.61 -7.75 -21.73
N VAL A 200 4.15 -8.77 -22.41
CA VAL A 200 3.75 -9.09 -23.79
C VAL A 200 2.28 -9.49 -23.86
N ALA A 201 1.77 -10.21 -22.86
CA ALA A 201 0.38 -10.63 -22.81
C ALA A 201 -0.62 -9.52 -22.42
N HIS A 202 -0.14 -8.39 -21.89
CA HIS A 202 -0.97 -7.30 -21.35
C HIS A 202 -0.58 -5.91 -21.91
N ALA A 203 0.15 -5.89 -23.02
CA ALA A 203 0.42 -4.70 -23.83
C ALA A 203 -0.71 -4.48 -24.85
#